data_AF-A0A2A4R4Z8-F1
#
_entry.id   AF-A0A2A4R4Z8-F1
#
_cell.length_a   1.000
_cell.length_b   1.000
_cell.length_c   1.000
_cell.angle_alpha   90.00
_cell.angle_beta   90.00
_cell.angle_gamma   90.00
#
_symmetry.space_group_name_H-M   'P 1'
#
loop_
_entity.id
_entity.type
_entity.pdbx_description
1 polymer ?
#
loop_
_entity_poly.entity_id
_entity_poly.type
_entity_poly.pdbx_seq_one_letter_code
_entity_poly.pdbx_strand_id
1 'polypeptide(L)'
;MRKTKKPQEIAISVELPEPTVTWALFSFKGRISRAGFMLGQALMLSVLAVIIVMIVKTPENSPDLLGLGLALIVAGLAAMWGVLALSAKRLHDLGWSIGVIIFLFVPPVAMVFLLILAIMPGSQEDNPHGPPPFPNK
;
A
#
# COMPACT_ATOMS: atom_id res chain seq x y z
N MET A 1 3.22 -12.14 -54.98
CA MET A 1 3.55 -11.58 -53.64
C MET A 1 2.57 -12.12 -52.60
N ARG A 2 2.93 -13.21 -51.91
CA ARG A 2 2.15 -13.73 -50.77
C ARG A 2 2.37 -12.80 -49.59
N LYS A 3 1.35 -12.02 -49.22
CA LYS A 3 1.35 -11.27 -47.95
C LYS A 3 1.31 -12.29 -46.83
N THR A 4 2.44 -12.51 -46.15
CA THR A 4 2.49 -13.23 -44.89
C THR A 4 1.68 -12.42 -43.88
N LYS A 5 0.51 -12.95 -43.47
CA LYS A 5 -0.22 -12.41 -42.33
C LYS A 5 0.73 -12.54 -41.13
N LYS A 6 1.12 -11.41 -40.53
CA LYS A 6 1.80 -11.39 -39.23
C LYS A 6 0.97 -12.25 -38.26
N PRO A 7 1.61 -13.13 -37.48
CA PRO A 7 0.89 -13.90 -36.48
C PRO A 7 0.19 -12.90 -35.58
N GLN A 8 -1.12 -13.11 -35.45
CA GLN A 8 -1.99 -12.52 -34.46
C GLN A 8 -1.20 -12.44 -33.16
N GLU A 9 -0.76 -11.23 -32.84
CA GLU A 9 -0.24 -10.90 -31.53
C GLU A 9 -1.45 -11.11 -30.62
N ILE A 10 -1.48 -12.27 -29.98
CA ILE A 10 -2.48 -12.64 -28.99
C ILE A 10 -2.19 -11.72 -27.81
N ALA A 11 -2.63 -10.46 -27.95
CA ALA A 11 -2.94 -9.61 -26.86
C ALA A 11 -4.08 -10.34 -26.12
N ILE A 12 -3.70 -11.27 -25.26
CA ILE A 12 -4.46 -11.50 -24.05
C ILE A 12 -4.40 -10.13 -23.39
N SER A 13 -5.39 -9.30 -23.67
CA SER A 13 -5.77 -8.18 -22.83
C SER A 13 -6.14 -8.83 -21.50
N VAL A 14 -5.11 -9.18 -20.72
CA VAL A 14 -5.25 -9.38 -19.30
C VAL A 14 -5.72 -8.01 -18.83
N GLU A 15 -7.04 -7.86 -18.74
CA GLU A 15 -7.72 -6.74 -18.13
C GLU A 15 -7.30 -6.80 -16.67
N LEU A 16 -6.10 -6.28 -16.37
CA LEU A 16 -5.63 -6.16 -15.01
C LEU A 16 -6.63 -5.23 -14.34
N PRO A 17 -7.37 -5.69 -13.32
CA PRO A 17 -8.40 -4.88 -12.71
C PRO A 17 -7.78 -3.54 -12.31
N GLU A 18 -8.37 -2.45 -12.81
CA GLU A 18 -7.88 -1.10 -12.57
C GLU A 18 -7.67 -0.89 -11.06
N PRO A 19 -6.50 -0.39 -10.65
CA PRO A 19 -6.16 -0.24 -9.24
C PRO A 19 -7.15 0.72 -8.58
N THR A 20 -8.14 0.15 -7.90
CA THR A 20 -9.20 0.89 -7.22
C THR A 20 -8.81 1.11 -5.77
N VAL A 21 -9.26 2.23 -5.16
CA VAL A 21 -9.03 2.51 -3.73
C VAL A 21 -9.54 1.38 -2.84
N THR A 22 -10.68 0.78 -3.19
CA THR A 22 -11.25 -0.36 -2.47
C THR A 22 -10.33 -1.58 -2.51
N TRP A 23 -9.73 -1.89 -3.66
CA TRP A 23 -8.72 -2.94 -3.79
C TRP A 23 -7.46 -2.60 -2.96
N ALA A 24 -6.99 -1.36 -3.04
CA ALA A 24 -5.80 -0.92 -2.33
C ALA A 24 -5.96 -1.04 -0.80
N LEU A 25 -7.14 -0.74 -0.26
CA LEU A 25 -7.38 -0.67 1.19
C LEU A 25 -8.03 -1.92 1.79
N PHE A 26 -8.84 -2.67 1.03
CA PHE A 26 -9.66 -3.77 1.58
C PHE A 26 -9.35 -5.15 1.00
N SER A 27 -8.38 -5.25 0.09
CA SER A 27 -7.87 -6.55 -0.40
C SER A 27 -6.43 -6.74 0.04
N PHE A 28 -6.05 -7.98 0.38
CA PHE A 28 -4.65 -8.37 0.57
C PHE A 28 -4.04 -8.98 -0.70
N LYS A 29 -4.85 -9.21 -1.74
CA LYS A 29 -4.41 -9.89 -2.98
C LYS A 29 -3.79 -8.90 -3.97
N GLY A 30 -2.80 -9.40 -4.70
CA GLY A 30 -2.12 -8.68 -5.78
C GLY A 30 -0.80 -8.05 -5.34
N ARG A 31 -0.22 -7.30 -6.28
CA ARG A 31 1.08 -6.64 -6.17
C ARG A 31 0.87 -5.13 -6.26
N ILE A 32 1.64 -4.37 -5.48
CA ILE A 32 1.61 -2.91 -5.51
C ILE A 32 2.99 -2.36 -5.88
N SER A 33 3.01 -1.32 -6.71
CA SER A 33 4.26 -0.65 -7.07
C SER A 33 4.85 0.11 -5.88
N ARG A 34 6.16 0.37 -5.93
CA ARG A 34 6.86 1.21 -4.94
C ARG A 34 6.20 2.58 -4.76
N ALA A 35 5.88 3.25 -5.87
CA ALA A 35 5.21 4.54 -5.84
C ALA A 35 3.82 4.46 -5.20
N GLY A 36 3.01 3.45 -5.56
CA GLY A 36 1.68 3.25 -4.97
C GLY A 36 1.76 2.95 -3.46
N PHE A 37 2.73 2.14 -3.05
CA PHE A 37 2.99 1.88 -1.64
C PHE A 37 3.38 3.16 -0.88
N MET A 38 4.34 3.93 -1.39
CA MET A 38 4.79 5.18 -0.76
C MET A 38 3.66 6.22 -0.67
N LEU A 39 2.86 6.38 -1.74
CA LEU A 39 1.71 7.29 -1.74
C LEU A 39 0.64 6.86 -0.73
N GLY A 40 0.35 5.56 -0.64
CA GLY A 40 -0.58 5.03 0.35
C GLY A 40 -0.09 5.24 1.79
N GLN A 41 1.19 4.98 2.06
CA GLN A 41 1.79 5.25 3.37
C GLN A 41 1.77 6.75 3.70
N ALA A 42 2.12 7.61 2.74
CA ALA A 42 2.10 9.06 2.91
C ALA A 42 0.68 9.61 3.18
N LEU A 43 -0.34 9.05 2.52
CA LEU A 43 -1.74 9.40 2.77
C LEU A 43 -2.16 9.03 4.20
N MET A 44 -1.81 7.84 4.68
CA MET A 44 -2.16 7.45 6.05
C MET A 44 -1.47 8.34 7.08
N LEU A 45 -0.18 8.65 6.86
CA LEU A 45 0.57 9.55 7.72
C LEU A 45 0.02 10.98 7.69
N SER A 46 -0.39 11.49 6.54
CA SER A 46 -0.92 12.85 6.42
C SER A 46 -2.27 13.01 7.12
N VAL A 47 -3.16 12.02 7.02
CA VAL A 47 -4.44 12.00 7.75
C VAL A 47 -4.20 12.04 9.27
N LEU A 48 -3.30 11.20 9.79
CA LEU A 48 -2.97 11.19 11.21
C LEU A 48 -2.30 12.51 11.65
N ALA A 49 -1.38 13.04 10.84
CA ALA A 49 -0.69 14.29 11.14
C ALA A 49 -1.67 15.47 11.26
N VAL A 50 -2.68 15.56 10.38
CA VAL A 50 -3.71 16.60 10.45
C VAL A 50 -4.45 16.55 11.79
N ILE A 51 -4.90 15.37 12.21
CA ILE A 51 -5.63 15.19 13.47
C ILE A 51 -4.73 15.54 14.67
N ILE A 52 -3.48 15.09 14.66
CA ILE A 52 -2.51 15.41 15.72
C ILE A 52 -2.27 16.92 15.80
N VAL A 53 -2.11 17.61 14.66
CA VAL A 53 -1.95 19.07 14.64
C VAL A 53 -3.18 19.78 15.19
N MET A 54 -4.39 19.28 14.91
CA MET A 54 -5.63 19.82 15.49
C MET A 54 -5.65 19.66 17.01
N ILE A 55 -5.28 18.49 17.53
CA ILE A 55 -5.16 18.22 18.98
C ILE A 55 -4.15 19.18 19.62
N VAL A 56 -2.93 19.28 19.07
CA VAL A 56 -1.85 20.13 19.62
C VAL A 56 -2.23 21.61 19.64
N LYS A 57 -3.04 22.07 18.68
CA LYS A 57 -3.51 23.48 18.63
C LYS A 57 -4.73 23.74 19.51
N THR A 58 -5.37 22.70 20.02
CA THR A 58 -6.58 22.81 20.83
C THR A 58 -6.21 23.04 22.30
N PRO A 59 -6.79 24.05 22.98
CA PRO A 59 -6.55 24.26 24.41
C PRO A 59 -6.94 23.04 25.25
N GLU A 60 -6.17 22.74 26.29
CA GLU A 60 -6.37 21.54 27.14
C GLU A 60 -7.76 21.46 27.78
N ASN A 61 -8.40 22.60 28.05
CA ASN A 61 -9.74 22.69 28.64
C ASN A 61 -10.87 22.69 27.61
N SER A 62 -10.56 22.52 26.32
CA SER A 62 -11.59 22.52 25.28
C SER A 62 -12.40 21.22 25.30
N PRO A 63 -13.75 21.29 25.24
CA PRO A 63 -14.58 20.10 25.08
C PRO A 63 -14.31 19.34 23.76
N ASP A 64 -13.76 20.01 22.74
CA ASP A 64 -13.45 19.42 21.44
C ASP A 64 -12.35 18.35 21.50
N LEU A 65 -11.52 18.38 22.55
CA LEU A 65 -10.39 17.46 22.71
C LEU A 65 -10.83 16.00 22.77
N LEU A 66 -12.00 15.73 23.37
CA LEU A 66 -12.58 14.38 23.42
C LEU A 66 -12.96 13.89 22.02
N GLY A 67 -13.58 14.76 21.21
CA GLY A 67 -13.95 14.44 19.83
C GLY A 67 -12.72 14.18 18.95
N LEU A 68 -11.70 15.02 19.07
CA LEU A 68 -10.44 14.84 18.36
C LEU A 68 -9.67 13.58 18.79
N GLY A 69 -9.71 13.24 20.09
CA GLY A 69 -9.14 11.99 20.61
C GLY A 69 -9.83 10.75 20.03
N LEU A 70 -11.16 10.74 19.96
CA LEU A 70 -11.92 9.68 19.31
C LEU A 70 -11.61 9.59 17.81
N ALA A 71 -11.54 10.74 17.13
CA ALA A 71 -11.15 10.80 15.72
C ALA A 71 -9.76 10.21 15.48
N LEU A 72 -8.79 10.50 16.36
CA LEU A 72 -7.44 9.94 16.29
C LEU A 72 -7.44 8.42 16.44
N ILE A 73 -8.23 7.87 17.37
CA ILE A 73 -8.33 6.40 17.56
C ILE A 73 -8.91 5.75 16.30
N VAL A 74 -10.03 6.26 15.78
CA VAL A 74 -10.68 5.72 14.58
C VAL A 74 -9.77 5.82 13.37
N ALA A 75 -9.15 6.98 13.15
CA ALA A 75 -8.20 7.18 12.06
C ALA A 75 -6.96 6.30 12.23
N GLY A 76 -6.47 6.08 13.46
CA GLY A 76 -5.36 5.20 13.77
C GLY A 76 -5.64 3.75 13.40
N LEU A 77 -6.84 3.24 13.72
CA LEU A 77 -7.26 1.89 13.34
C LEU A 77 -7.39 1.74 11.82
N ALA A 78 -7.98 2.73 11.15
CA ALA A 78 -8.10 2.74 9.69
C ALA A 78 -6.73 2.81 9.00
N ALA A 79 -5.82 3.64 9.52
CA ALA A 79 -4.44 3.76 9.03
C ALA A 79 -3.67 2.45 9.25
N MET A 80 -3.77 1.84 10.43
CA MET A 80 -3.16 0.54 10.72
C MET A 80 -3.64 -0.52 9.72
N TRP A 81 -4.94 -0.59 9.45
CA TRP A 81 -5.50 -1.49 8.46
C TRP A 81 -4.93 -1.24 7.06
N GLY A 82 -4.88 0.02 6.63
CA GLY A 82 -4.29 0.41 5.35
C GLY A 82 -2.82 0.03 5.23
N VAL A 83 -2.02 0.29 6.27
CA VAL A 83 -0.60 -0.08 6.33
C VAL A 83 -0.45 -1.59 6.16
N LEU A 84 -1.23 -2.40 6.88
CA LEU A 84 -1.20 -3.87 6.73
C LEU A 84 -1.58 -4.31 5.32
N ALA A 85 -2.66 -3.75 4.76
CA ALA A 85 -3.15 -4.10 3.42
C ALA A 85 -2.15 -3.74 2.31
N LEU A 86 -1.45 -2.62 2.43
CA LEU A 86 -0.44 -2.18 1.46
C LEU A 86 0.88 -2.93 1.63
N SER A 87 1.34 -3.12 2.88
CA SER A 87 2.55 -3.88 3.17
C SER A 87 2.44 -5.34 2.74
N ALA A 88 1.28 -5.99 2.90
CA ALA A 88 1.06 -7.34 2.39
C ALA A 88 1.23 -7.43 0.86
N LYS A 89 0.62 -6.50 0.10
CA LYS A 89 0.80 -6.43 -1.36
C LYS A 89 2.25 -6.12 -1.75
N ARG A 90 2.95 -5.32 -0.93
CA ARG A 90 4.35 -4.99 -1.16
C ARG A 90 5.24 -6.21 -0.93
N LEU A 91 4.96 -7.00 0.11
CA LEU A 91 5.64 -8.28 0.36
C LEU A 91 5.40 -9.27 -0.78
N HIS A 92 4.16 -9.37 -1.28
CA HIS A 92 3.87 -10.15 -2.48
C HIS A 92 4.68 -9.69 -3.69
N ASP A 93 4.83 -8.38 -3.89
CA ASP A 93 5.63 -7.83 -5.00
C ASP A 93 7.15 -8.10 -4.85
N LEU A 94 7.65 -8.23 -3.61
CA LEU A 94 9.02 -8.64 -3.32
C LEU A 94 9.22 -10.18 -3.38
N GLY A 95 8.14 -10.95 -3.45
CA GLY A 95 8.19 -12.42 -3.33
C GLY A 95 8.52 -12.91 -1.92
N TRP A 96 8.31 -12.07 -0.90
CA TRP A 96 8.57 -12.40 0.50
C TRP A 96 7.37 -13.09 1.14
N SER A 97 7.63 -13.93 2.14
CA SER A 97 6.58 -14.53 2.96
C SER A 97 5.77 -13.45 3.69
N ILE A 98 4.45 -13.55 3.66
CA ILE A 98 3.56 -12.65 4.42
C ILE A 98 3.89 -12.70 5.92
N GLY A 99 4.43 -13.81 6.42
CA GLY A 99 4.78 -13.97 7.83
C GLY A 99 5.72 -12.88 8.38
N VAL A 100 6.55 -12.23 7.55
CA VAL A 100 7.41 -11.13 8.05
C VAL A 100 6.64 -9.85 8.38
N ILE A 101 5.34 -9.79 8.06
CA ILE A 101 4.47 -8.65 8.40
C ILE A 101 4.40 -8.38 9.90
N ILE A 102 4.73 -9.37 10.76
CA ILE A 102 4.71 -9.17 12.23
C ILE A 102 5.63 -8.04 12.69
N PHE A 103 6.69 -7.75 11.93
CA PHE A 103 7.64 -6.69 12.26
C PHE A 103 7.01 -5.31 12.28
N LEU A 104 5.82 -5.14 11.69
CA LEU A 104 5.04 -3.90 11.77
C LEU A 104 4.45 -3.64 13.16
N PHE A 105 4.37 -4.64 14.05
CA PHE A 105 3.78 -4.48 15.38
C PHE A 105 4.78 -4.01 16.45
N VAL A 106 6.08 -3.91 16.12
CA VAL A 106 7.12 -3.40 17.02
C VAL A 106 7.55 -2.01 16.52
N PRO A 107 7.16 -0.88 17.14
CA PRO A 107 7.25 0.43 16.50
C PRO A 107 8.65 0.83 15.96
N PRO A 108 9.76 0.62 16.69
CA PRO A 108 11.09 0.91 16.15
C PRO A 108 11.44 0.05 14.93
N VAL A 109 11.04 -1.23 14.96
CA VAL A 109 11.29 -2.18 13.88
C VAL A 109 10.39 -1.88 12.67
N ALA A 110 9.13 -1.53 12.92
CA ALA A 110 8.15 -1.18 11.89
C ALA A 110 8.65 -0.01 11.02
N MET A 111 9.27 1.00 11.64
CA MET A 111 9.82 2.14 10.91
C MET A 111 10.93 1.72 9.93
N VAL A 112 11.90 0.94 10.40
CA VAL A 112 12.98 0.41 9.55
C VAL A 112 12.41 -0.53 8.47
N PHE A 113 11.47 -1.38 8.83
CA PHE A 113 10.88 -2.35 7.93
C PHE A 113 10.07 -1.69 6.80
N LEU A 114 9.26 -0.67 7.10
CA LEU A 114 8.54 0.11 6.09
C LEU A 114 9.50 0.84 5.13
N LEU A 115 10.64 1.32 5.60
CA LEU A 115 11.67 1.91 4.75
C LEU A 115 12.30 0.88 3.81
N ILE A 116 12.61 -0.31 4.31
CA ILE A 116 13.10 -1.43 3.49
C ILE A 116 12.08 -1.75 2.38
N LEU A 117 10.80 -1.86 2.74
CA LEU A 117 9.71 -2.11 1.79
C LEU A 117 9.56 -0.98 0.74
N ALA A 118 9.82 0.27 1.13
CA ALA A 118 9.73 1.42 0.22
C ALA A 118 10.88 1.46 -0.82
N ILE A 119 12.10 1.11 -0.40
CA ILE A 119 13.31 1.29 -1.21
C ILE A 119 13.58 0.06 -2.10
N MET A 120 13.38 -1.15 -1.57
CA MET A 120 13.74 -2.39 -2.27
C MET A 120 12.99 -2.50 -3.61
N PRO A 121 13.64 -2.89 -4.72
CA PRO A 121 12.97 -3.11 -5.99
C PRO A 121 12.04 -4.33 -5.93
N GLY A 122 10.89 -4.26 -6.61
CA GLY A 122 9.99 -5.40 -6.82
C GLY A 122 10.56 -6.44 -7.77
N SER A 123 10.04 -7.66 -7.72
CA SER A 123 10.40 -8.72 -8.68
C SER A 123 9.98 -8.34 -10.10
N GLN A 124 10.85 -8.59 -11.09
CA GLN A 124 10.52 -8.42 -12.51
C GLN A 124 9.89 -9.67 -13.12
N GLU A 125 9.91 -10.78 -12.37
CA GLU A 125 9.34 -12.05 -12.80
C GLU A 125 7.88 -12.15 -12.38
N ASP A 126 7.16 -13.01 -13.09
CA ASP A 126 5.84 -13.45 -12.68
C ASP A 126 5.94 -14.22 -11.35
N ASN A 127 5.01 -13.95 -10.45
CA ASN A 127 4.94 -14.65 -9.17
C ASN A 127 3.52 -15.16 -8.91
N PRO A 128 3.28 -16.00 -7.88
CA PRO A 128 1.95 -16.54 -7.58
C PRO A 128 0.88 -15.48 -7.27
N HIS A 129 1.28 -14.22 -7.06
CA HIS A 129 0.40 -13.08 -6.81
C HIS A 129 0.13 -12.21 -8.04
N GLY A 130 0.68 -12.58 -9.21
CA GLY A 130 0.42 -11.95 -10.50
C GLY A 130 1.66 -11.41 -11.21
N PRO A 131 1.48 -10.87 -12.43
CA PRO A 131 2.56 -10.25 -13.20
C PRO A 131 3.06 -8.96 -12.54
N PRO A 132 4.27 -8.47 -12.91
CA PRO A 132 4.80 -7.23 -12.38
C PRO A 132 3.82 -6.05 -12.58
N PRO A 133 3.65 -5.16 -11.59
CA PRO A 133 2.74 -4.01 -11.69
C PRO A 133 3.04 -3.09 -12.88
N PHE A 134 4.31 -3.03 -13.28
CA PHE A 134 4.78 -2.33 -14.47
C PHE A 134 5.77 -3.24 -15.20
N PRO A 135 5.33 -3.98 -16.24
CA PRO A 135 6.24 -4.76 -17.08
C PRO A 135 7.24 -3.82 -17.76
N ASN A 136 8.54 -4.11 -17.67
CA ASN A 136 9.52 -3.41 -18.48
C ASN A 136 9.22 -3.69 -19.97
N LYS A 137 9.06 -2.62 -20.76
CA LYS A 137 8.94 -2.71 -22.22
C LYS A 137 10.29 -2.99 -22.88
#